data_AF-A0AA86PBP6-F1
#
_entry.id   AF-A0AA86PBP6-F1
#
_cell.length_a   1.000
_cell.length_b   1.000
_cell.length_c   1.000
_cell.angle_alpha   90.00
_cell.angle_beta   90.00
_cell.angle_gamma   90.00
#
_symmetry.space_group_name_H-M   'P 1'
#
loop_
_entity.id
_entity.type
_entity.pdbx_description
1 polymer ?
#
loop_
_entity_poly.entity_id
_entity_poly.type
_entity_poly.pdbx_seq_one_letter_code
_entity_poly.pdbx_strand_id
1 'polypeptide(L)'
;MQTKLNVSPIESDISQLESLEDLEIYSEEYTESFDESDFIEANKDQVKNVVEQGRFIIGFPDYVVTSMGRIICVSQQVEVKLFVSNVGYFMINLKNELGWSSFTVHNLVANAFLGLKPTGFQVDHIDRNRQNNCLENLRYVSVSDNCKNKTSYKGHSAEYFDQLPNSCIQLKSYGKHQFENYFIDTNTKQLYSFANNQFRKLVLTITDKEFQFYVAKNTLNKQVSVCLTKLQRNQYNK
;
A
#
# COMPACT_ATOMS: atom_id res chain seq x y z
N MET A 1 -16.61 22.50 -40.62
CA MET A 1 -18.02 22.06 -40.76
C MET A 1 -18.46 21.59 -39.37
N GLN A 2 -19.42 22.30 -38.77
CA GLN A 2 -19.91 22.02 -37.43
C GLN A 2 -20.79 20.76 -37.44
N THR A 3 -20.58 19.85 -36.50
CA THR A 3 -21.59 18.86 -36.09
C THR A 3 -21.75 18.98 -34.57
N LYS A 4 -22.86 19.60 -34.17
CA LYS A 4 -23.33 19.69 -32.79
C LYS A 4 -23.80 18.29 -32.36
N LEU A 5 -23.31 17.78 -31.24
CA LEU A 5 -24.00 16.72 -30.50
C LEU A 5 -24.90 17.38 -29.46
N ASN A 6 -26.18 17.17 -29.67
CA ASN A 6 -27.27 17.63 -28.83
C ASN A 6 -27.43 16.61 -27.70
N VAL A 7 -27.23 17.03 -26.45
CA VAL A 7 -27.66 16.24 -25.30
C VAL A 7 -28.52 17.16 -24.45
N SER A 8 -29.83 16.94 -24.53
CA SER A 8 -30.80 17.48 -23.59
C SER A 8 -30.55 16.85 -22.22
N PRO A 9 -30.55 17.61 -21.12
CA PRO A 9 -30.52 17.03 -19.79
C PRO A 9 -31.89 16.40 -19.53
N ILE A 10 -31.93 15.09 -19.34
CA ILE A 10 -33.04 14.47 -18.60
C ILE A 10 -32.61 14.56 -17.14
N GLU A 11 -32.96 15.67 -16.49
CA GLU A 11 -33.11 15.69 -15.03
C GLU A 11 -34.30 14.78 -14.71
N SER A 12 -34.04 13.59 -14.17
CA SER A 12 -35.03 12.83 -13.43
C SER A 12 -34.46 12.58 -12.04
N ASP A 13 -34.96 13.41 -11.14
CA ASP A 13 -34.78 13.44 -9.68
C ASP A 13 -34.54 12.06 -9.05
N ILE A 14 -33.33 11.83 -8.52
CA ILE A 14 -32.97 10.61 -7.76
C ILE A 14 -33.71 10.59 -6.40
N SER A 15 -34.45 11.64 -6.08
CA SER A 15 -35.17 11.81 -4.81
C SER A 15 -36.48 11.02 -4.69
N GLN A 16 -36.89 10.22 -5.68
CA GLN A 16 -38.13 9.42 -5.64
C GLN A 16 -37.93 7.88 -5.57
N LEU A 17 -36.69 7.39 -5.42
CA LEU A 17 -36.45 5.95 -5.24
C LEU A 17 -36.57 5.57 -3.76
N GLU A 18 -37.77 5.17 -3.34
CA GLU A 18 -38.09 4.86 -1.93
C GLU A 18 -38.07 3.36 -1.57
N SER A 19 -37.68 2.45 -2.46
CA SER A 19 -37.61 1.01 -2.13
C SER A 19 -36.42 0.25 -2.75
N LEU A 20 -35.98 -0.81 -2.07
CA LEU A 20 -34.89 -1.70 -2.50
C LEU A 20 -35.25 -2.50 -3.77
N GLU A 21 -36.55 -2.73 -4.02
CA GLU A 21 -37.04 -3.46 -5.20
C GLU A 21 -36.89 -2.63 -6.48
N ASP A 22 -37.00 -1.30 -6.39
CA ASP A 22 -36.84 -0.39 -7.54
C ASP A 22 -35.37 -0.30 -8.02
N LEU A 23 -34.41 -0.60 -7.14
CA LEU A 23 -32.97 -0.61 -7.44
C LEU A 23 -32.51 -1.91 -8.11
N GLU A 24 -33.13 -3.05 -7.79
CA GLU A 24 -32.79 -4.34 -8.39
C GLU A 24 -33.25 -4.41 -9.85
N ILE A 25 -34.47 -3.92 -10.14
CA ILE A 25 -35.03 -3.91 -11.51
C ILE A 25 -34.18 -3.06 -12.47
N TYR A 26 -33.67 -1.92 -12.01
CA TYR A 26 -32.79 -1.06 -12.83
C TYR A 26 -31.43 -1.70 -13.14
N SER A 27 -30.97 -2.62 -12.28
CA SER A 27 -29.69 -3.32 -12.49
C SER A 27 -29.81 -4.51 -13.46
N GLU A 28 -30.95 -5.19 -13.49
CA GLU A 28 -31.16 -6.40 -14.31
C GLU A 28 -31.39 -6.09 -15.80
N GLU A 29 -32.15 -5.04 -16.15
CA GLU A 29 -32.40 -4.66 -17.55
C GLU A 29 -31.14 -4.22 -18.32
N TYR A 30 -30.04 -3.87 -17.63
CA TYR A 30 -28.79 -3.43 -18.28
C TYR A 30 -27.81 -4.57 -18.56
N THR A 31 -28.13 -5.82 -18.20
CA THR A 31 -27.20 -6.96 -18.27
C THR A 31 -27.45 -7.96 -19.40
N GLU A 32 -28.52 -7.84 -20.19
CA GLU A 32 -28.75 -8.74 -21.33
C GLU A 32 -28.39 -8.08 -22.68
N SER A 33 -27.08 -8.08 -23.01
CA SER A 33 -26.50 -8.30 -24.36
C SER A 33 -25.06 -7.79 -24.51
N PHE A 34 -24.15 -8.09 -23.59
CA PHE A 34 -22.73 -7.76 -23.76
C PHE A 34 -21.84 -8.94 -23.43
N ASP A 35 -21.22 -9.51 -24.47
CA ASP A 35 -20.32 -10.65 -24.36
C ASP A 35 -18.96 -10.16 -23.83
N GLU A 36 -18.73 -10.30 -22.52
CA GLU A 36 -17.58 -9.73 -21.80
C GLU A 36 -16.22 -10.24 -22.29
N SER A 37 -16.15 -11.42 -22.93
CA SER A 37 -14.87 -12.03 -23.34
C SER A 37 -14.18 -11.29 -24.48
N ASP A 38 -14.94 -10.67 -25.39
CA ASP A 38 -14.38 -10.02 -26.58
C ASP A 38 -13.90 -8.58 -26.29
N PHE A 39 -14.43 -7.93 -25.24
CA PHE A 39 -14.01 -6.58 -24.84
C PHE A 39 -12.70 -6.57 -24.06
N ILE A 40 -12.44 -7.63 -23.27
CA ILE A 40 -11.24 -7.77 -22.44
C ILE A 40 -9.99 -7.98 -23.30
N GLU A 41 -10.10 -8.67 -24.44
CA GLU A 41 -8.93 -8.94 -25.30
C GLU A 41 -8.46 -7.72 -26.09
N ALA A 42 -9.38 -6.83 -26.48
CA ALA A 42 -9.06 -5.62 -27.26
C ALA A 42 -8.50 -4.45 -26.43
N ASN A 43 -8.58 -4.50 -25.08
CA ASN A 43 -8.20 -3.40 -24.18
C ASN A 43 -7.23 -3.79 -23.06
N LYS A 44 -6.40 -4.84 -23.27
CA LYS A 44 -5.35 -5.26 -22.32
C LYS A 44 -4.33 -4.15 -21.99
N ASP A 45 -4.20 -3.12 -22.83
CA ASP A 45 -3.26 -2.00 -22.64
C ASP A 45 -3.90 -0.68 -22.16
N GLN A 46 -5.21 -0.63 -21.88
CA GLN A 46 -5.91 0.56 -21.35
C GLN A 46 -6.43 0.37 -19.92
N VAL A 47 -5.62 -0.30 -19.08
CA VAL A 47 -5.92 -0.52 -17.66
C VAL A 47 -6.10 0.81 -16.92
N LYS A 48 -7.33 1.02 -16.44
CA LYS A 48 -7.76 2.00 -15.42
C LYS A 48 -7.72 3.48 -15.81
N ASN A 49 -8.82 3.99 -16.37
CA ASN A 49 -9.22 5.38 -16.13
C ASN A 49 -9.64 5.53 -14.66
N VAL A 50 -8.67 5.66 -13.74
CA VAL A 50 -8.94 6.18 -12.40
C VAL A 50 -9.16 7.68 -12.56
N VAL A 51 -10.40 8.15 -12.44
CA VAL A 51 -10.67 9.59 -12.33
C VAL A 51 -9.92 10.11 -11.11
N GLU A 52 -8.89 10.91 -11.34
CA GLU A 52 -8.06 11.47 -10.28
C GLU A 52 -8.90 12.40 -9.41
N GLN A 53 -8.95 12.11 -8.11
CA GLN A 53 -9.75 12.86 -7.16
C GLN A 53 -8.93 13.99 -6.56
N GLY A 54 -9.49 15.20 -6.47
CA GLY A 54 -8.89 16.35 -5.79
C GLY A 54 -9.61 16.68 -4.48
N ARG A 55 -8.86 17.06 -3.44
CA ARG A 55 -9.40 17.58 -2.18
C ARG A 55 -8.64 18.83 -1.73
N PHE A 56 -9.33 19.79 -1.14
CA PHE A 56 -8.69 20.97 -0.55
C PHE A 56 -7.79 20.59 0.63
N ILE A 57 -6.66 21.28 0.74
CA ILE A 57 -5.76 21.11 1.88
C ILE A 57 -6.31 21.92 3.06
N ILE A 58 -6.58 21.24 4.18
CA ILE A 58 -7.11 21.86 5.40
C ILE A 58 -6.16 22.96 5.89
N GLY A 59 -6.68 24.18 6.08
CA GLY A 59 -5.90 25.36 6.47
C GLY A 59 -5.17 26.08 5.32
N PHE A 60 -5.29 25.56 4.10
CA PHE A 60 -4.67 26.09 2.87
C PHE A 60 -5.69 26.05 1.71
N PRO A 61 -6.76 26.86 1.76
CA PRO A 61 -7.91 26.76 0.85
C PRO A 61 -7.58 27.05 -0.62
N ASP A 62 -6.46 27.72 -0.92
CA ASP A 62 -6.00 27.98 -2.29
C ASP A 62 -5.26 26.78 -2.92
N TYR A 63 -5.19 25.64 -2.22
CA TYR A 63 -4.46 24.47 -2.68
C TYR A 63 -5.31 23.20 -2.63
N VAL A 64 -5.25 22.44 -3.72
CA VAL A 64 -5.87 21.12 -3.87
C VAL A 64 -4.76 20.08 -3.97
N VAL A 65 -4.89 19.01 -3.19
CA VAL A 65 -4.06 17.80 -3.32
C VAL A 65 -4.85 16.71 -4.05
N THR A 66 -4.20 16.00 -4.95
CA THR A 66 -4.83 14.94 -5.74
C THR A 66 -4.50 13.54 -5.24
N SER A 67 -5.31 12.55 -5.62
CA SER A 67 -5.07 11.14 -5.31
C SER A 67 -3.80 10.58 -5.95
N MET A 68 -3.21 11.26 -6.95
CA MET A 68 -1.92 10.91 -7.57
C MET A 68 -0.74 11.65 -6.93
N GLY A 69 -0.98 12.46 -5.89
CA GLY A 69 0.07 13.19 -5.17
C GLY A 69 0.52 14.48 -5.86
N ARG A 70 -0.32 15.05 -6.72
CA ARG A 70 -0.11 16.38 -7.31
C ARG A 70 -0.70 17.45 -6.42
N ILE A 71 -0.19 18.68 -6.53
CA ILE A 71 -0.69 19.83 -5.77
C ILE A 71 -0.99 20.95 -6.75
N ILE A 72 -2.23 21.42 -6.75
CA ILE A 72 -2.72 22.44 -7.68
C ILE A 72 -3.02 23.70 -6.86
N CYS A 73 -2.46 24.83 -7.28
CA CYS A 73 -2.85 26.14 -6.78
C CYS A 73 -4.08 26.61 -7.55
N VAL A 74 -5.18 26.85 -6.84
CA VAL A 74 -6.50 27.12 -7.45
C VAL A 74 -6.53 28.50 -8.08
N SER A 75 -6.05 29.53 -7.37
CA SER A 75 -6.01 30.91 -7.86
C SER A 75 -5.20 31.06 -9.15
N GLN A 76 -4.11 30.30 -9.29
CA GLN A 76 -3.23 30.34 -10.45
C GLN A 76 -3.53 29.27 -11.49
N GLN A 77 -4.37 28.28 -11.16
CA GLN A 77 -4.70 27.13 -12.00
C GLN A 77 -3.46 26.35 -12.51
N VAL A 78 -2.44 26.25 -11.67
CA VAL A 78 -1.18 25.57 -12.02
C VAL A 78 -0.81 24.51 -11.00
N GLU A 79 -0.18 23.44 -11.48
CA GLU A 79 0.49 22.46 -10.63
C GLU A 79 1.73 23.10 -10.00
N VAL A 80 1.83 23.02 -8.68
CA VAL A 80 2.93 23.59 -7.92
C VAL A 80 4.12 22.65 -7.93
N LYS A 81 5.29 23.19 -8.26
CA LYS A 81 6.53 22.41 -8.31
C LYS A 81 6.92 21.90 -6.93
N LEU A 82 7.10 20.58 -6.83
CA LEU A 82 7.60 19.90 -5.64
C LEU A 82 9.14 19.94 -5.59
N PHE A 83 9.70 19.83 -4.39
CA PHE A 83 11.14 19.65 -4.19
C PHE A 83 11.43 18.37 -3.40
N VAL A 84 12.62 17.81 -3.60
CA VAL A 84 13.05 16.59 -2.90
C VAL A 84 13.88 16.99 -1.68
N SER A 85 13.52 16.48 -0.51
CA SER A 85 14.31 16.64 0.72
C SER A 85 15.62 15.85 0.67
N ASN A 86 16.54 16.15 1.60
CA ASN A 86 17.80 15.39 1.75
C ASN A 86 17.57 13.90 2.09
N VAL A 87 16.36 13.55 2.56
CA VAL A 87 15.96 12.18 2.88
C VAL A 87 15.15 11.56 1.72
N GLY A 88 14.95 12.26 0.61
CA GLY A 88 14.34 11.72 -0.61
C GLY A 88 12.81 11.83 -0.69
N TYR A 89 12.15 12.44 0.30
CA TYR A 89 10.70 12.72 0.23
C TYR A 89 10.39 13.95 -0.61
N PHE A 90 9.32 13.90 -1.41
CA PHE A 90 8.75 15.10 -2.00
C PHE A 90 8.10 16.00 -0.95
N MET A 91 8.38 17.29 -1.07
CA MET A 91 7.95 18.35 -0.18
C MET A 91 7.45 19.57 -0.97
N ILE A 92 6.68 20.40 -0.27
CA ILE A 92 6.15 21.66 -0.77
C ILE A 92 6.11 22.70 0.35
N ASN A 93 6.21 23.97 -0.02
CA ASN A 93 5.92 25.09 0.87
C ASN A 93 4.59 25.69 0.46
N LEU A 94 3.63 25.73 1.37
CA LEU A 94 2.31 26.31 1.15
C LEU A 94 2.19 27.62 1.92
N LYS A 95 1.48 28.58 1.35
CA LYS A 95 1.22 29.87 1.98
C LYS A 95 -0.26 29.95 2.38
N ASN A 96 -0.53 30.40 3.59
CA ASN A 96 -1.86 30.87 3.98
C ASN A 96 -1.75 32.26 4.64
N GLU A 97 -2.83 32.71 5.26
CA GLU A 97 -2.89 34.00 5.97
C GLU A 97 -1.86 34.12 7.10
N LEU A 98 -1.44 32.99 7.68
CA LEU A 98 -0.46 32.93 8.77
C LEU A 98 0.99 32.90 8.26
N GLY A 99 1.22 32.79 6.95
CA GLY A 99 2.53 32.76 6.33
C GLY A 99 2.85 31.43 5.62
N TRP A 100 4.14 31.11 5.53
CA TRP A 100 4.63 29.92 4.82
C TRP A 100 4.81 28.75 5.78
N SER A 101 4.46 27.54 5.33
CA SER A 101 4.67 26.30 6.06
C SER A 101 5.07 25.17 5.11
N SER A 102 5.98 24.30 5.55
CA SER A 102 6.50 23.19 4.76
C SER A 102 5.78 21.89 5.10
N PHE A 103 5.44 21.11 4.07
CA PHE A 103 4.75 19.84 4.20
C PHE A 103 5.39 18.77 3.32
N THR A 104 5.28 17.50 3.73
CA THR A 104 5.57 16.37 2.84
C THR A 104 4.32 15.98 2.06
N VAL A 105 4.49 15.63 0.79
CA VAL A 105 3.36 15.36 -0.10
C VAL A 105 2.58 14.13 0.33
N HIS A 106 3.26 13.04 0.72
CA HIS A 106 2.58 11.84 1.24
C HIS A 106 1.68 12.13 2.45
N ASN A 107 2.05 13.07 3.33
CA ASN A 107 1.20 13.43 4.47
C ASN A 107 -0.01 14.23 4.03
N LEU A 108 0.14 15.12 3.04
CA LEU A 108 -0.99 15.87 2.47
C LEU A 108 -2.01 14.92 1.82
N VAL A 109 -1.53 13.97 1.00
CA VAL A 109 -2.39 12.95 0.37
C VAL A 109 -3.05 12.09 1.45
N ALA A 110 -2.29 11.54 2.39
CA ALA A 110 -2.84 10.69 3.44
C ALA A 110 -3.91 11.42 4.28
N ASN A 111 -3.64 12.65 4.71
CA ASN A 111 -4.61 13.43 5.49
C ASN A 111 -5.88 13.76 4.68
N ALA A 112 -5.75 13.95 3.36
CA ALA A 112 -6.89 14.24 2.51
C ALA A 112 -7.77 13.00 2.27
N PHE A 113 -7.18 11.81 2.11
CA PHE A 113 -7.88 10.65 1.56
C PHE A 113 -7.96 9.41 2.48
N LEU A 114 -7.01 9.20 3.39
CA LEU A 114 -6.97 8.02 4.29
C LEU A 114 -7.75 8.22 5.60
N GLY A 115 -8.36 9.40 5.79
CA GLY A 115 -9.14 9.72 6.99
C GLY A 115 -8.28 10.06 8.20
N LEU A 116 -8.84 9.86 9.40
CA LEU A 116 -8.15 10.20 10.65
C LEU A 116 -6.97 9.25 10.91
N LYS A 117 -5.78 9.83 11.03
CA LYS A 117 -4.56 9.10 11.41
C LYS A 117 -4.68 8.56 12.85
N PRO A 118 -4.58 7.24 13.08
CA PRO A 118 -4.56 6.70 14.43
C PRO A 118 -3.37 7.22 15.26
N THR A 119 -3.55 7.32 16.58
CA THR A 119 -2.49 7.78 17.49
C THR A 119 -1.28 6.84 17.43
N GLY A 120 -0.09 7.41 17.25
CA GLY A 120 1.15 6.64 17.17
C GLY A 120 1.43 5.98 15.80
N PHE A 121 0.63 6.29 14.78
CA PHE A 121 0.85 5.80 13.41
C PHE A 121 1.57 6.84 12.55
N GLN A 122 2.23 6.35 11.50
CA GLN A 122 2.94 7.13 10.49
C GLN A 122 2.46 6.74 9.10
N VAL A 123 2.59 7.65 8.13
CA VAL A 123 2.35 7.34 6.71
C VAL A 123 3.55 6.57 6.17
N ASP A 124 3.29 5.43 5.54
CA ASP A 124 4.28 4.53 4.95
C ASP A 124 3.97 4.30 3.47
N HIS A 125 5.04 4.25 2.66
CA HIS A 125 5.00 3.92 1.25
C HIS A 125 5.09 2.40 1.11
N ILE A 126 4.04 1.77 0.56
CA ILE A 126 3.95 0.30 0.44
C ILE A 126 5.12 -0.24 -0.40
N ASP A 127 5.43 0.43 -1.51
CA ASP A 127 6.54 0.10 -2.42
C ASP A 127 7.93 0.56 -1.93
N ARG A 128 8.00 1.27 -0.79
CA ARG A 128 9.20 1.89 -0.22
C ARG A 128 9.83 3.00 -1.08
N ASN A 129 9.17 3.44 -2.14
CA ASN A 129 9.56 4.58 -2.95
C ASN A 129 8.96 5.87 -2.38
N ARG A 130 9.80 6.68 -1.74
CA ARG A 130 9.42 7.95 -1.10
C ARG A 130 8.85 9.02 -2.04
N GLN A 131 8.99 8.82 -3.35
CA GLN A 131 8.51 9.73 -4.38
C GLN A 131 7.17 9.28 -5.00
N ASN A 132 6.76 8.02 -4.81
CA ASN A 132 5.46 7.53 -5.27
C ASN A 132 4.36 7.88 -4.25
N ASN A 133 3.80 9.09 -4.35
CA ASN A 133 2.78 9.59 -3.43
C ASN A 133 1.33 9.28 -3.87
N CYS A 134 1.13 8.34 -4.80
CA CYS A 134 -0.21 7.90 -5.16
C CYS A 134 -0.92 7.33 -3.93
N LEU A 135 -2.20 7.66 -3.77
CA LEU A 135 -3.03 7.21 -2.65
C LEU A 135 -2.97 5.71 -2.44
N GLU A 136 -3.04 4.92 -3.52
CA GLU A 136 -2.97 3.45 -3.49
C GLU A 136 -1.65 2.92 -2.91
N ASN A 137 -0.58 3.73 -2.92
CA ASN A 137 0.74 3.38 -2.39
C ASN A 137 0.95 3.85 -0.93
N LEU A 138 -0.02 4.55 -0.33
CA LEU A 138 0.11 5.11 1.01
C LEU A 138 -0.78 4.38 2.02
N ARG A 139 -0.28 4.20 3.24
CA ARG A 139 -1.05 3.63 4.36
C ARG A 139 -0.58 4.16 5.69
N TYR A 140 -1.43 4.04 6.71
CA TYR A 140 -1.01 4.22 8.10
C TYR A 140 -0.41 2.93 8.66
N VAL A 141 0.78 3.02 9.24
CA VAL A 141 1.44 1.91 9.94
C VAL A 141 1.88 2.34 11.34
N SER A 142 1.95 1.37 12.25
CA SER A 142 2.57 1.61 13.56
C SER A 142 4.08 1.90 13.38
N VAL A 143 4.68 2.66 14.31
CA VAL A 143 6.13 2.89 14.31
C VAL A 143 6.91 1.56 14.31
N SER A 144 6.38 0.54 14.98
CA SER A 144 7.00 -0.77 15.07
C SER A 144 7.00 -1.52 13.73
N ASP A 145 5.94 -1.37 12.94
CA ASP A 145 5.82 -1.98 11.61
C ASP A 145 6.63 -1.21 10.58
N ASN A 146 6.65 0.13 10.65
CA ASN A 146 7.53 0.95 9.82
C ASN A 146 9.01 0.57 10.02
N CYS A 147 9.43 0.31 11.27
CA CYS A 147 10.79 -0.17 11.55
C CYS A 147 11.11 -1.50 10.88
N LYS A 148 10.12 -2.38 10.67
CA LYS A 148 10.30 -3.64 9.92
C LYS A 148 10.46 -3.38 8.42
N ASN A 149 9.93 -2.30 7.88
CA ASN A 149 10.04 -1.95 6.46
C ASN A 149 11.38 -1.32 6.05
N LYS A 150 12.33 -1.16 6.99
CA LYS A 150 13.65 -0.61 6.68
C LYS A 150 14.37 -1.47 5.62
N THR A 151 14.89 -0.80 4.59
CA THR A 151 15.68 -1.40 3.51
C THR A 151 17.10 -1.76 3.95
N SER A 152 17.57 -1.25 5.08
CA SER A 152 18.84 -1.64 5.67
C SER A 152 18.85 -1.50 7.20
N TYR A 153 19.65 -2.32 7.87
CA TYR A 153 19.90 -2.23 9.31
C TYR A 153 21.33 -2.69 9.63
N LYS A 154 22.12 -1.84 10.31
CA LYS A 154 23.53 -2.13 10.69
C LYS A 154 24.40 -2.64 9.52
N GLY A 155 24.24 -2.05 8.32
CA GLY A 155 25.00 -2.44 7.13
C GLY A 155 24.48 -3.69 6.41
N HIS A 156 23.44 -4.36 6.92
CA HIS A 156 22.76 -5.43 6.21
C HIS A 156 21.59 -4.86 5.40
N SER A 157 21.68 -4.95 4.08
CA SER A 157 20.56 -4.64 3.18
C SER A 157 19.48 -5.71 3.32
N ALA A 158 18.23 -5.29 3.33
CA ALA A 158 17.08 -6.18 3.30
C ALA A 158 16.84 -6.65 1.86
N GLU A 159 16.82 -7.96 1.65
CA GLU A 159 16.47 -8.59 0.38
C GLU A 159 14.97 -8.90 0.36
N TYR A 160 14.27 -8.43 -0.68
CA TYR A 160 12.84 -8.63 -0.89
C TYR A 160 12.58 -9.40 -2.19
N PHE A 161 11.51 -10.18 -2.21
CA PHE A 161 11.12 -11.06 -3.31
C PHE A 161 9.60 -11.00 -3.49
N ASP A 162 9.13 -10.96 -4.74
CA ASP A 162 7.69 -10.99 -5.03
C ASP A 162 7.15 -12.44 -4.99
N GLN A 163 8.02 -13.41 -5.26
CA GLN A 163 7.70 -14.84 -5.22
C GLN A 163 8.81 -15.63 -4.51
N LEU A 164 8.42 -16.72 -3.86
CA LEU A 164 9.37 -17.65 -3.25
C LEU A 164 9.69 -18.82 -4.17
N PRO A 165 10.88 -19.44 -4.02
CA PRO A 165 11.17 -20.73 -4.64
C PRO A 165 10.12 -21.80 -4.28
N ASN A 166 9.87 -22.74 -5.20
CA ASN A 166 8.94 -23.86 -4.98
C ASN A 166 9.33 -24.79 -3.81
N SER A 167 10.59 -24.74 -3.36
CA SER A 167 11.08 -25.47 -2.19
C SER A 167 10.70 -24.81 -0.85
N CYS A 168 10.03 -23.65 -0.89
CA CYS A 168 9.59 -22.97 0.32
C CYS A 168 8.29 -23.57 0.86
N ILE A 169 8.28 -23.91 2.15
CA ILE A 169 7.10 -24.34 2.88
C ILE A 169 6.77 -23.35 4.00
N GLN A 170 5.50 -23.22 4.34
CA GLN A 170 5.09 -22.33 5.43
C GLN A 170 5.51 -22.90 6.79
N LEU A 171 6.23 -22.10 7.58
CA LEU A 171 6.56 -22.41 8.96
C LEU A 171 5.35 -22.06 9.84
N LYS A 172 4.48 -23.04 10.09
CA LYS A 172 3.27 -22.85 10.92
C LYS A 172 3.55 -22.89 12.41
N SER A 173 4.50 -23.72 12.84
CA SER A 173 4.80 -23.92 14.26
C SER A 173 6.28 -24.20 14.51
N TYR A 174 6.80 -23.81 15.66
CA TYR A 174 8.11 -24.23 16.17
C TYR A 174 8.07 -24.38 17.70
N GLY A 175 8.19 -25.62 18.16
CA GLY A 175 7.92 -25.96 19.56
C GLY A 175 6.48 -25.64 19.94
N LYS A 176 6.30 -24.86 21.01
CA LYS A 176 4.98 -24.37 21.47
C LYS A 176 4.50 -23.08 20.79
N HIS A 177 5.28 -22.55 19.84
CA HIS A 177 5.00 -21.27 19.20
C HIS A 177 4.35 -21.49 17.84
N GLN A 178 3.29 -20.74 17.57
CA GLN A 178 2.60 -20.69 16.27
C GLN A 178 3.04 -19.45 15.50
N PHE A 179 3.16 -19.55 14.19
CA PHE A 179 3.66 -18.51 13.30
C PHE A 179 2.74 -18.37 12.10
N GLU A 180 2.62 -17.13 11.64
CA GLU A 180 1.92 -16.77 10.40
C GLU A 180 2.88 -15.97 9.53
N ASN A 181 2.72 -16.07 8.21
CA ASN A 181 3.53 -15.33 7.25
C ASN A 181 5.04 -15.61 7.33
N TYR A 182 5.44 -16.80 7.78
CA TYR A 182 6.84 -17.25 7.74
C TYR A 182 6.97 -18.48 6.85
N PHE A 183 8.05 -18.53 6.07
CA PHE A 183 8.32 -19.58 5.10
C PHE A 183 9.78 -19.99 5.18
N ILE A 184 10.06 -21.28 5.06
CA ILE A 184 11.41 -21.83 5.06
C ILE A 184 11.68 -22.58 3.77
N ASP A 185 12.79 -22.28 3.13
CA ASP A 185 13.31 -23.09 2.03
C ASP A 185 13.87 -24.40 2.59
N THR A 186 13.31 -25.53 2.17
CA THR A 186 13.74 -26.85 2.67
C THR A 186 15.16 -27.20 2.28
N ASN A 187 15.67 -26.65 1.18
CA ASN A 187 16.99 -26.93 0.63
C ASN A 187 18.07 -26.09 1.31
N THR A 188 17.89 -24.76 1.31
CA THR A 188 18.89 -23.82 1.85
C THR A 188 18.72 -23.53 3.34
N LYS A 189 17.58 -23.90 3.93
CA LYS A 189 17.16 -23.51 5.29
C LYS A 189 16.97 -22.01 5.49
N GLN A 190 16.95 -21.24 4.41
CA GLN A 190 16.69 -19.81 4.47
C GLN A 190 15.25 -19.55 4.92
N LEU A 191 15.09 -18.70 5.93
CA LEU A 191 13.78 -18.27 6.43
C LEU A 191 13.37 -16.94 5.79
N TYR A 192 12.10 -16.82 5.44
CA TYR A 192 11.48 -15.66 4.84
C TYR A 192 10.25 -15.24 5.66
N SER A 193 9.98 -13.94 5.72
CA SER A 193 8.71 -13.39 6.25
C SER A 193 7.93 -12.73 5.13
N PHE A 194 6.62 -12.88 5.11
CA PHE A 194 5.75 -12.21 4.17
C PHE A 194 5.08 -11.00 4.83
N ALA A 195 5.21 -9.83 4.21
CA ALA A 195 4.54 -8.61 4.64
C ALA A 195 4.43 -7.64 3.46
N ASN A 196 3.33 -6.89 3.38
CA ASN A 196 3.09 -5.88 2.34
C ASN A 196 3.23 -6.46 0.93
N ASN A 197 2.65 -7.64 0.71
CA ASN A 197 2.69 -8.37 -0.57
C ASN A 197 4.09 -8.75 -1.06
N GLN A 198 5.10 -8.72 -0.19
CA GLN A 198 6.44 -9.15 -0.53
C GLN A 198 7.02 -10.06 0.54
N PHE A 199 7.87 -10.99 0.10
CA PHE A 199 8.69 -11.80 0.97
C PHE A 199 9.97 -11.05 1.29
N ARG A 200 10.42 -11.16 2.53
CA ARG A 200 11.69 -10.62 3.00
C ARG A 200 12.54 -11.76 3.55
N LYS A 201 13.80 -11.83 3.11
CA LYS A 201 14.79 -12.77 3.66
C LYS A 201 15.17 -12.38 5.08
N LEU A 202 15.10 -13.33 6.02
CA LEU A 202 15.55 -13.11 7.39
C LEU A 202 17.06 -13.33 7.48
N VAL A 203 17.72 -12.52 8.31
CA VAL A 203 19.16 -12.63 8.54
C VAL A 203 19.41 -13.76 9.53
N LEU A 204 20.31 -14.68 9.15
CA LEU A 204 20.77 -15.74 10.04
C LEU A 204 21.69 -15.14 11.10
N THR A 205 21.38 -15.37 12.37
CA THR A 205 22.24 -14.96 13.49
C THR A 205 23.05 -16.15 13.95
N ILE A 206 24.37 -15.95 14.06
CA ILE A 206 25.32 -16.95 14.57
C ILE A 206 25.91 -16.39 15.86
N THR A 207 25.78 -17.13 16.96
CA THR A 207 26.42 -16.75 18.24
C THR A 207 27.88 -17.17 18.28
N ASP A 208 28.65 -16.66 19.25
CA ASP A 208 30.03 -17.10 19.53
C ASP A 208 30.15 -18.61 19.81
N LYS A 209 29.07 -19.24 20.30
CA LYS A 209 28.98 -20.70 20.52
C LYS A 209 28.43 -21.46 19.30
N GLU A 210 28.52 -20.87 18.11
CA GLU A 210 28.07 -21.41 16.82
C GLU A 210 26.58 -21.78 16.71
N PHE A 211 25.73 -21.35 17.64
CA PHE A 211 24.29 -21.52 17.49
C PHE A 211 23.75 -20.64 16.37
N GLN A 212 23.13 -21.28 15.39
CA GLN A 212 22.50 -20.64 14.23
C GLN A 212 20.99 -20.55 14.41
N PHE A 213 20.45 -19.34 14.39
CA PHE A 213 19.01 -19.13 14.53
C PHE A 213 18.52 -17.88 13.80
N TYR A 214 17.21 -17.89 13.49
CA TYR A 214 16.48 -16.73 13.03
C TYR A 214 15.64 -16.14 14.15
N VAL A 215 15.43 -14.82 14.13
CA VAL A 215 14.49 -14.15 15.03
C VAL A 215 13.18 -13.93 14.29
N ALA A 216 12.11 -14.55 14.79
CA ALA A 216 10.76 -14.42 14.26
C ALA A 216 9.78 -14.00 15.37
N LYS A 217 8.61 -13.50 15.00
CA LYS A 217 7.52 -13.22 15.95
C LYS A 217 6.43 -14.25 15.80
N ASN A 218 5.98 -14.81 16.92
CA ASN A 218 4.84 -15.72 16.90
C ASN A 218 3.52 -14.95 16.73
N THR A 219 2.40 -15.66 16.61
CA THR A 219 1.04 -15.08 16.49
C THR A 219 0.64 -14.19 17.68
N LEU A 220 1.30 -14.34 18.83
CA LEU A 220 1.14 -13.48 20.01
C LEU A 220 2.11 -12.29 20.02
N ASN A 221 2.75 -11.98 18.90
CA ASN A 221 3.73 -10.90 18.72
C ASN A 221 4.98 -11.01 19.63
N LYS A 222 5.22 -12.18 20.23
CA LYS A 222 6.40 -12.48 21.05
C LYS A 222 7.57 -12.90 20.16
N GLN A 223 8.75 -12.35 20.42
CA GLN A 223 9.98 -12.77 19.74
C GLN A 223 10.38 -14.19 20.13
N VAL A 224 10.73 -14.99 19.12
CA VAL A 224 11.14 -16.39 19.26
C VAL A 224 12.39 -16.62 18.40
N SER A 225 13.40 -17.25 18.99
CA SER A 225 14.59 -17.72 18.28
C SER A 225 14.31 -19.09 17.66
N VAL A 226 14.20 -19.13 16.34
CA VAL A 226 14.01 -20.34 15.55
C VAL A 226 15.38 -20.92 15.21
N CYS A 227 15.80 -21.95 15.96
CA CYS A 227 17.13 -22.55 15.81
C CYS A 227 17.13 -23.59 14.69
N LEU A 228 18.09 -23.49 13.77
CA LEU A 228 18.20 -24.39 12.62
C LEU A 228 18.36 -25.85 13.02
N THR A 229 19.16 -26.12 14.06
CA THR A 229 19.39 -27.48 14.58
C THR A 229 18.14 -28.14 15.15
N LYS A 230 17.16 -27.35 15.61
CA LYS A 230 15.90 -27.86 16.18
C LYS A 230 14.80 -28.03 15.13
N LEU A 231 14.86 -27.28 14.02
CA LEU A 231 13.98 -27.49 12.87
C LEU A 231 14.19 -28.87 12.23
N GLN A 232 15.46 -29.31 12.15
CA GLN A 232 15.82 -30.63 11.62
C GLN A 232 15.19 -31.81 12.39
N ARG A 233 14.88 -31.63 13.69
CA ARG A 233 14.34 -32.71 14.53
C ARG A 233 12.82 -32.85 14.49
N ASN A 234 12.08 -31.81 14.06
CA ASN A 234 10.63 -31.75 14.25
C ASN A 234 9.81 -31.43 12.99
N GLN A 235 10.39 -31.22 11.81
CA GLN A 235 9.62 -30.85 10.61
C GLN A 235 10.15 -31.48 9.32
N TYR A 236 9.90 -32.78 9.16
CA TYR A 236 9.74 -33.45 7.85
C TYR A 236 8.66 -34.54 7.83
N ASN A 237 7.92 -34.73 8.94
CA ASN A 237 6.87 -35.74 9.01
C ASN A 237 5.48 -35.10 8.84
N LYS A 238 5.06 -34.96 7.59
CA LYS A 238 3.85 -35.61 7.06
C LYS A 238 3.79 -35.43 5.54
#